data_AF-A0A8X6P6Y8-F1
#
_entry.id   AF-A0A8X6P6Y8-F1
#
_cell.length_a   1.000
_cell.length_b   1.000
_cell.length_c   1.000
_cell.angle_alpha   90.00
_cell.angle_beta   90.00
_cell.angle_gamma   90.00
#
_symmetry.space_group_name_H-M   'P 1'
#
loop_
_entity.id
_entity.type
_entity.pdbx_description
1 polymer ?
#
loop_
_entity_poly.entity_id
_entity_poly.type
_entity_poly.pdbx_seq_one_letter_code
_entity_poly.pdbx_strand_id
1 'polypeptide(L)'
;MIPVILNRFRWGKIGIISDIKQAFLQIKLNESDRDVLRFMWWKDGDPQKTITYRHCRVVFGISCSPFLLASVLNHLLDQVEEPLRSLSMKLKDSIYVDNCVSSVDSVSELEHFRLESQKILKTAEFELRGWTQIITFLS
;
A
#
# COMPACT_ATOMS: atom_id res chain seq x y z
N MET A 1 7.53 10.17 19.18
CA MET A 1 6.09 10.37 18.91
C MET A 1 5.57 9.08 18.29
N ILE A 2 4.59 8.43 18.90
CA ILE A 2 3.98 7.21 18.34
C ILE A 2 3.25 7.61 17.05
N PRO A 3 3.51 6.97 15.90
CA PRO A 3 2.79 7.25 14.65
C PRO A 3 1.28 7.22 14.88
N VAL A 4 0.54 8.23 14.39
CA VAL A 4 -0.91 8.37 14.57
C VAL A 4 -1.68 7.09 14.21
N ILE A 5 -1.17 6.36 13.23
CA ILE A 5 -1.74 5.07 12.80
C ILE A 5 -1.72 3.99 13.90
N LEU A 6 -0.69 3.95 14.75
CA LEU A 6 -0.64 3.00 15.87
C LEU A 6 -1.63 3.36 16.97
N ASN A 7 -1.97 4.64 17.14
CA ASN A 7 -3.05 5.03 18.05
C ASN A 7 -4.40 4.58 17.51
N ARG A 8 -4.64 4.74 16.20
CA ARG A 8 -5.88 4.28 15.55
C ARG A 8 -6.04 2.76 15.64
N PHE A 9 -4.97 1.99 15.47
CA PHE A 9 -4.97 0.54 15.65
C PHE A 9 -5.45 0.09 17.04
N ARG A 10 -5.23 0.92 18.06
CA ARG A 10 -5.59 0.62 19.46
C ARG A 10 -6.99 1.08 19.84
N TRP A 11 -7.73 1.75 18.96
CA TRP A 11 -9.04 2.31 19.31
C TRP A 11 -10.14 1.25 19.36
N GLY A 12 -10.11 0.28 18.45
CA GLY A 12 -11.11 -0.78 18.36
C GLY A 12 -10.74 -2.04 19.14
N LYS A 13 -11.73 -2.91 19.32
CA LYS A 13 -11.57 -4.22 19.97
C LYS A 13 -10.81 -5.25 19.13
N ILE A 14 -10.79 -5.07 17.82
CA ILE A 14 -10.11 -5.95 16.87
C ILE A 14 -9.18 -5.10 16.02
N GLY A 15 -7.88 -5.27 16.21
CA GLY A 15 -6.84 -4.71 15.35
C GLY A 15 -6.69 -5.51 14.06
N ILE A 16 -6.51 -4.82 12.94
CA ILE A 16 -6.39 -5.37 11.58
C ILE A 16 -5.04 -4.95 10.99
N ILE A 17 -4.32 -5.90 10.41
CA ILE A 17 -3.08 -5.66 9.66
C ILE A 17 -3.15 -6.39 8.32
N SER A 18 -2.75 -5.72 7.24
CA SER A 18 -2.53 -6.31 5.92
C SER A 18 -1.44 -5.55 5.15
N ASP A 19 -0.91 -6.16 4.08
CA ASP A 19 0.08 -5.53 3.19
C ASP A 19 -0.44 -5.44 1.76
N ILE A 20 -0.03 -4.38 1.04
CA ILE A 20 -0.28 -4.21 -0.39
C ILE A 20 0.85 -4.90 -1.14
N LYS A 21 0.52 -5.99 -1.81
CA LYS A 21 1.48 -6.78 -2.58
C LYS A 21 2.13 -5.95 -3.68
N GLN A 22 3.47 -5.86 -3.62
CA GLN A 22 4.27 -5.21 -4.66
C GLN A 22 3.78 -3.78 -4.98
N ALA A 23 3.36 -3.03 -3.96
CA ALA A 23 2.68 -1.75 -4.10
C ALA A 23 3.37 -0.78 -5.08
N PHE A 24 4.68 -0.56 -4.91
CA PHE A 24 5.44 0.33 -5.78
C PHE A 24 5.45 -0.13 -7.24
N LEU A 25 5.50 -1.45 -7.48
CA LEU A 25 5.53 -1.97 -8.82
C LEU A 25 4.22 -1.73 -9.56
N GLN A 26 3.09 -1.45 -8.90
CA GLN A 26 1.85 -1.11 -9.62
C GLN A 26 1.93 0.26 -10.33
N ILE A 27 2.87 1.12 -9.94
CA ILE A 27 2.98 2.48 -10.45
C ILE A 27 3.99 2.53 -11.59
N LYS A 28 3.52 2.86 -12.80
CA LYS A 28 4.38 3.08 -13.97
C LYS A 28 5.10 4.41 -13.87
N LEU A 29 6.34 4.43 -14.32
CA LEU A 29 7.13 5.65 -14.45
C LEU A 29 6.94 6.26 -15.84
N ASN A 30 6.90 7.59 -15.87
CA ASN A 30 7.04 8.35 -17.10
C ASN A 30 8.38 7.98 -17.76
N GLU A 31 8.39 7.88 -19.09
CA GLU A 31 9.58 7.47 -19.84
C GLU A 31 10.78 8.37 -19.59
N SER A 32 10.53 9.67 -19.39
CA SER A 32 11.54 10.67 -19.04
C SER A 32 12.21 10.41 -17.67
N ASP A 33 11.48 9.85 -16.71
CA ASP A 33 11.98 9.54 -15.36
C ASP A 33 12.66 8.17 -15.27
N ARG A 34 12.50 7.29 -16.27
CA ARG A 34 13.13 5.95 -16.25
C ARG A 34 14.64 6.03 -16.29
N ASP A 35 15.18 7.13 -16.81
CA ASP A 35 16.61 7.27 -17.03
C ASP A 35 17.41 7.47 -15.74
N VAL A 36 16.78 8.05 -14.71
CA VAL A 36 17.39 8.20 -13.39
C VAL A 36 17.34 6.92 -12.55
N LEU A 37 16.63 5.87 -13.02
CA LEU A 37 16.52 4.56 -12.37
C LEU A 37 17.22 3.46 -13.16
N ARG A 38 18.40 3.78 -13.71
CA ARG A 38 19.28 2.82 -14.36
C ARG A 38 19.97 1.94 -13.34
N PHE A 39 20.16 0.67 -13.69
CA PHE A 39 21.05 -0.22 -12.96
C PHE A 39 21.87 -1.07 -13.92
N MET A 40 23.07 -1.45 -13.48
CA MET A 40 23.97 -2.31 -14.24
C MET A 40 23.75 -3.77 -13.83
N TRP A 41 23.85 -4.68 -14.79
CA TRP A 41 23.72 -6.11 -14.58
C TRP A 41 24.73 -6.88 -15.42
N TRP A 42 25.15 -8.04 -14.95
CA TRP A 42 26.06 -8.92 -15.69
C TRP A 42 25.27 -9.86 -16.59
N LYS A 43 25.50 -9.74 -17.90
CA LYS A 43 24.91 -10.64 -18.88
C LYS A 43 25.46 -12.05 -18.64
N ASP A 44 24.58 -13.02 -18.50
CA ASP A 44 24.93 -14.43 -18.31
C ASP A 44 25.84 -14.66 -17.08
N GLY A 45 25.79 -13.76 -16.09
CA GLY A 45 26.63 -13.82 -14.88
C GLY A 45 28.10 -13.44 -15.09
N ASP A 46 28.48 -12.95 -16.28
CA ASP A 46 29.85 -12.56 -16.62
C ASP A 46 30.12 -11.09 -16.24
N PRO A 47 30.99 -10.81 -15.25
CA PRO A 47 31.30 -9.44 -14.83
C PRO A 47 31.92 -8.56 -15.92
N GLN A 48 32.50 -9.17 -16.97
CA GLN A 48 33.05 -8.43 -18.10
C GLN A 48 31.98 -8.00 -19.12
N LYS A 49 30.80 -8.62 -19.07
CA LYS A 49 29.68 -8.31 -19.97
C LYS A 49 28.60 -7.54 -19.23
N THR A 50 28.79 -6.24 -19.09
CA THR A 50 27.80 -5.42 -18.38
C THR A 50 26.71 -4.88 -19.32
N ILE A 51 25.45 -4.98 -18.90
CA ILE A 51 24.27 -4.40 -19.54
C ILE A 51 23.65 -3.37 -18.60
N THR A 52 23.09 -2.30 -19.15
CA THR A 52 22.29 -1.33 -18.40
C THR A 52 20.80 -1.58 -18.62
N TYR A 53 20.05 -1.74 -17.53
CA TYR A 53 18.59 -1.78 -17.52
C TYR A 53 18.03 -0.49 -16.95
N ARG A 54 16.75 -0.23 -17.23
CA ARG A 54 15.98 0.89 -16.67
C ARG A 54 14.72 0.34 -16.04
N HIS A 55 14.39 0.77 -14.83
CA HIS A 55 13.10 0.44 -14.24
C HIS A 55 11.97 1.19 -14.97
N CYS A 56 10.90 0.46 -15.31
CA CYS A 56 9.69 1.05 -15.91
C CYS A 56 8.60 1.37 -14.88
N ARG A 57 8.80 0.97 -13.62
CA ARG A 57 7.87 1.08 -12.50
C ARG A 57 8.64 1.60 -11.27
N VAL A 58 7.92 2.21 -10.33
CA VAL A 58 8.51 2.69 -9.08
C VAL A 58 9.11 1.51 -8.31
N VAL A 59 10.31 1.68 -7.76
CA VAL A 59 11.01 0.63 -7.01
C VAL A 59 11.16 0.97 -5.54
N PHE A 60 11.39 -0.05 -4.73
CA PHE A 60 11.73 0.12 -3.32
C PHE A 60 13.11 0.77 -3.17
N GLY A 61 13.31 1.53 -2.09
CA GLY A 61 14.60 2.11 -1.74
C GLY A 61 14.91 3.49 -2.31
N ILE A 62 13.99 4.09 -3.09
CA ILE A 62 14.10 5.49 -3.50
C ILE A 62 13.33 6.36 -2.52
N SER A 63 13.89 7.52 -2.16
CA SER A 63 13.30 8.47 -1.20
C SER A 63 11.91 8.96 -1.60
N CYS A 64 11.62 9.08 -2.90
CA CYS A 64 10.33 9.55 -3.40
C CYS A 64 9.26 8.45 -3.53
N SER A 65 9.64 7.17 -3.50
CA SER A 65 8.71 6.06 -3.71
C SER A 65 7.53 6.05 -2.74
N PRO A 66 7.71 6.26 -1.41
CA PRO A 66 6.60 6.33 -0.47
C PRO A 66 5.61 7.46 -0.79
N PHE A 67 6.12 8.62 -1.22
CA PHE A 67 5.28 9.76 -1.61
C PHE A 67 4.46 9.43 -2.87
N LEU A 68 5.10 8.86 -3.90
CA LEU A 68 4.42 8.47 -5.13
C LEU A 68 3.29 7.46 -4.85
N LEU A 69 3.58 6.46 -4.01
CA LEU A 69 2.57 5.48 -3.61
C LEU A 69 1.40 6.13 -2.85
N ALA A 70 1.70 6.96 -1.85
CA ALA A 70 0.68 7.67 -1.10
C ALA A 70 -0.17 8.58 -2.00
N SER A 71 0.45 9.29 -2.96
CA SER A 71 -0.27 10.17 -3.90
C SER A 71 -1.22 9.38 -4.80
N VAL A 72 -0.80 8.23 -5.32
CA VAL A 72 -1.64 7.37 -6.17
C VAL A 72 -2.81 6.79 -5.36
N LEU A 73 -2.54 6.28 -4.16
CA LEU A 73 -3.58 5.74 -3.29
C LEU A 73 -4.57 6.82 -2.84
N ASN A 74 -4.09 8.01 -2.48
CA ASN A 74 -4.96 9.14 -2.14
C ASN A 74 -5.86 9.53 -3.30
N HIS A 75 -5.28 9.66 -4.50
CA HIS A 75 -6.06 9.99 -5.70
C HIS A 75 -7.16 8.94 -5.95
N LEU A 76 -6.81 7.65 -5.88
CA LEU A 76 -7.77 6.55 -6.03
C LEU A 76 -8.91 6.62 -5.01
N LEU A 77 -8.58 6.80 -3.73
CA LEU A 77 -9.55 6.81 -2.63
C LEU A 77 -10.43 8.06 -2.64
N ASP A 78 -9.93 9.18 -3.14
CA ASP A 78 -10.67 10.43 -3.29
C ASP A 78 -11.72 10.36 -4.42
N GLN A 79 -11.59 9.42 -5.37
CA GLN A 79 -12.61 9.14 -6.39
C GLN A 79 -13.74 8.22 -5.91
N VAL A 80 -13.66 7.66 -4.70
CA VAL A 80 -14.71 6.78 -4.19
C VAL A 80 -15.92 7.59 -3.74
N GLU A 81 -17.07 7.32 -4.36
CA GLU A 81 -18.35 7.96 -4.07
C GLU A 81 -19.18 7.17 -3.04
N GLU A 82 -20.36 7.69 -2.70
CA GLU A 82 -21.33 6.99 -1.84
C GLU A 82 -21.79 5.67 -2.48
N PRO A 83 -22.07 4.62 -1.69
CA PRO A 83 -22.11 4.59 -0.22
C PRO A 83 -20.76 4.26 0.45
N LEU A 84 -19.67 4.10 -0.31
CA LEU A 84 -18.38 3.61 0.19
C LEU A 84 -17.42 4.72 0.64
N ARG A 85 -17.82 5.99 0.51
CA ARG A 85 -16.99 7.16 0.82
C ARG A 85 -16.45 7.16 2.26
N SER A 86 -17.28 6.77 3.23
CA SER A 86 -16.84 6.68 4.64
C SER A 86 -15.76 5.62 4.84
N LEU A 87 -15.90 4.48 4.16
CA LEU A 87 -14.92 3.39 4.18
C LEU A 87 -13.62 3.78 3.46
N SER A 88 -13.70 4.51 2.35
CA SER A 88 -12.50 5.00 1.65
C SER A 88 -11.71 5.99 2.50
N MET A 89 -12.37 6.88 3.23
CA MET A 89 -11.70 7.76 4.21
C MET A 89 -11.03 6.97 5.32
N LYS A 90 -11.71 5.97 5.90
CA LYS A 90 -11.12 5.08 6.91
C LYS A 90 -9.92 4.33 6.35
N LEU A 91 -10.00 3.81 5.12
CA LEU A 91 -8.91 3.10 4.46
C LEU A 91 -7.72 4.03 4.19
N LYS A 92 -7.96 5.27 3.75
CA LYS A 92 -6.94 6.31 3.57
C LYS A 92 -6.18 6.56 4.86
N ASP A 93 -6.91 6.65 5.97
CA ASP A 93 -6.37 6.82 7.32
C ASP A 93 -5.70 5.56 7.91
N SER A 94 -5.90 4.42 7.27
CA SER A 94 -5.35 3.13 7.68
C SER A 94 -4.11 2.73 6.87
N ILE A 95 -3.70 3.48 5.84
CA ILE A 95 -2.53 3.16 5.03
C ILE A 95 -1.27 3.83 5.60
N TYR A 96 -0.22 3.04 5.77
CA TYR A 96 1.13 3.51 6.07
C TYR A 96 2.13 2.86 5.12
N VAL A 97 2.60 3.65 4.15
CA VAL A 97 3.45 3.19 3.04
C VAL A 97 2.74 2.06 2.28
N ASP A 98 3.18 0.81 2.42
CA ASP A 98 2.62 -0.38 1.80
C ASP A 98 1.79 -1.25 2.77
N ASN A 99 1.69 -0.86 4.04
CA ASN A 99 0.88 -1.57 5.04
C ASN A 99 -0.47 -0.89 5.23
N CYS A 100 -1.50 -1.69 5.52
CA CYS A 100 -2.79 -1.25 6.00
C CYS A 100 -2.96 -1.70 7.45
N VAL A 101 -3.19 -0.75 8.36
CA VAL A 101 -3.32 -0.96 9.79
C VAL A 101 -4.57 -0.21 10.27
N SER A 102 -5.54 -0.94 10.80
CA SER A 102 -6.82 -0.38 11.26
C SER A 102 -7.35 -1.10 12.49
N SER A 103 -8.53 -0.70 12.97
CA SER A 103 -9.28 -1.44 13.98
C SER A 103 -10.79 -1.28 13.82
N VAL A 104 -11.54 -2.24 14.37
CA VAL A 104 -13.01 -2.31 14.36
C VAL A 104 -13.54 -2.88 15.67
N ASP A 105 -14.84 -2.76 15.91
CA ASP A 105 -15.47 -3.22 17.15
C ASP A 105 -16.18 -4.57 17.04
N SER A 106 -16.34 -5.08 15.82
CA SER A 106 -17.01 -6.35 15.55
C SER A 106 -16.38 -7.12 14.39
N VAL A 107 -16.56 -8.44 14.39
CA VAL A 107 -16.12 -9.31 13.27
C VAL A 107 -16.88 -8.98 11.98
N SER A 108 -18.14 -8.55 12.09
CA SER A 108 -18.92 -8.12 10.91
C SER A 108 -18.32 -6.87 10.26
N GLU A 109 -17.90 -5.88 11.05
CA GLU A 109 -17.19 -4.71 10.53
C GLU A 109 -15.83 -5.08 9.93
N LEU A 110 -15.12 -6.05 10.51
CA LEU A 110 -13.86 -6.55 9.98
C LEU A 110 -14.03 -7.10 8.58
N GLU A 111 -15.00 -8.01 8.39
CA GLU A 111 -15.25 -8.63 7.09
C GLU A 111 -15.75 -7.61 6.07
N HIS A 112 -16.61 -6.67 6.49
CA HIS A 112 -17.05 -5.58 5.62
C HIS A 112 -15.86 -4.70 5.19
N PHE A 113 -15.02 -4.27 6.14
CA PHE A 113 -13.84 -3.46 5.85
C PHE A 113 -12.87 -4.18 4.91
N ARG A 114 -12.61 -5.46 5.17
CA ARG A 114 -11.74 -6.31 4.35
C ARG A 114 -12.23 -6.41 2.91
N LEU A 115 -13.49 -6.82 2.73
CA LEU A 115 -14.07 -7.06 1.41
C LEU A 115 -14.13 -5.78 0.57
N GLU A 116 -14.64 -4.69 1.14
CA GLU A 116 -14.79 -3.44 0.39
C GLU A 116 -13.44 -2.76 0.13
N SER A 117 -12.49 -2.80 1.08
CA SER A 117 -11.13 -2.29 0.85
C SER A 117 -10.43 -3.05 -0.27
N GLN A 118 -10.58 -4.39 -0.32
CA GLN A 118 -10.05 -5.20 -1.41
C GLN A 118 -10.69 -4.85 -2.75
N LYS A 119 -12.01 -4.66 -2.80
CA LYS A 119 -12.71 -4.27 -4.04
C LYS A 119 -12.22 -2.91 -4.55
N ILE A 120 -12.15 -1.90 -3.67
CA ILE A 120 -11.70 -0.56 -4.03
C ILE A 120 -10.29 -0.59 -4.58
N LEU A 121 -9.33 -1.16 -3.84
CA LEU A 121 -7.92 -1.16 -4.26
C LEU A 121 -7.65 -2.02 -5.50
N LYS A 122 -8.41 -3.10 -5.68
CA LYS A 122 -8.31 -3.96 -6.87
C LYS A 122 -8.64 -3.23 -8.17
N THR A 123 -9.43 -2.16 -8.15
CA THR A 123 -9.70 -1.33 -9.35
C THR A 123 -8.43 -0.73 -9.96
N ALA A 124 -7.37 -0.56 -9.15
CA ALA A 124 -6.07 -0.07 -9.56
C ALA A 124 -4.96 -1.14 -9.40
N GLU A 125 -5.33 -2.43 -9.42
CA GLU A 125 -4.41 -3.58 -9.31
C GLU A 125 -3.64 -3.66 -7.97
N PHE A 126 -4.04 -2.90 -6.95
CA PHE A 126 -3.48 -3.00 -5.60
C PHE A 126 -4.15 -4.16 -4.84
N GLU A 127 -3.39 -5.22 -4.61
CA GLU A 127 -3.86 -6.42 -3.92
C GLU A 127 -3.49 -6.38 -2.43
N LEU A 128 -4.49 -6.29 -1.54
CA LEU A 128 -4.30 -6.47 -0.09
C LEU A 128 -4.23 -7.95 0.28
N ARG A 129 -3.17 -8.35 0.97
CA ARG A 129 -2.91 -9.72 1.44
C ARG A 129 -2.41 -9.73 2.89
N GLY A 130 -2.10 -10.93 3.40
CA GLY A 130 -1.48 -11.06 4.73
C GLY A 130 -2.38 -10.67 5.90
N TRP A 131 -3.71 -10.70 5.70
CA TRP A 131 -4.69 -10.29 6.70
C TRP A 131 -4.48 -10.99 8.04
N THR A 132 -4.18 -10.20 9.06
CA THR A 132 -4.00 -10.64 10.44
C THR A 132 -4.93 -9.85 11.33
N GLN A 133 -5.59 -10.54 12.26
CA GLN A 133 -6.45 -9.93 13.28
C GLN A 133 -5.89 -10.18 14.66
N ILE A 134 -5.90 -9.15 15.51
CA ILE A 134 -5.47 -9.22 16.90
C ILE A 134 -6.62 -8.73 17.76
N ILE A 135 -7.08 -9.58 18.69
CA ILE A 135 -8.04 -9.15 19.71
C ILE A 135 -7.30 -8.22 20.66
N THR A 136 -7.56 -6.92 20.56
CA THR A 136 -7.03 -5.91 21.46
C THR A 136 -7.87 -5.95 22.73
N PHE A 137 -7.44 -6.77 23.70
CA PHE A 137 -7.90 -6.62 25.08
C PHE A 137 -7.36 -5.28 25.58
N LEU A 138 -8.22 -4.25 25.59
CA LEU A 138 -7.95 -3.05 26.36
C LEU A 138 -7.92 -3.47 27.83
N SER A 139 -6.70 -3.56 28.39
CA SER A 139 -6.43 -3.60 29.84
C SER A 139 -6.64 -2.24 30.45
#